data_AF-A0A534LZT8-F1
#
_entry.id   AF-A0A534LZT8-F1
#
_cell.length_a   1.000
_cell.length_b   1.000
_cell.length_c   1.000
_cell.angle_alpha   90.00
_cell.angle_beta   90.00
_cell.angle_gamma   90.00
#
_symmetry.space_group_name_H-M   'P 1'
#
loop_
_entity.id
_entity.type
_entity.pdbx_description
1 polymer ?
#
loop_
_entity_poly.entity_id
_entity_poly.type
_entity_poly.pdbx_seq_one_letter_code
_entity_poly.pdbx_strand_id
1 'polypeptide(L)' 'LVLDAPLFHQRLEVLRAETEWKGTAGVWRVLEARLFLKDGIPTVAAPGARSEGPG' A
#
# COMPACT_ATOMS: atom_id res chain seq x y z
N LEU A 1 -12.45 -7.80 -0.55
CA LEU A 1 -11.23 -6.97 -0.68
C LEU A 1 -10.50 -6.99 0.65
N VAL A 2 -9.21 -7.33 0.69
CA VAL A 2 -8.39 -7.27 1.91
C VAL A 2 -7.53 -6.01 1.82
N LEU A 3 -7.71 -5.08 2.75
CA LEU A 3 -6.98 -3.80 2.78
C LEU A 3 -5.64 -3.92 3.50
N ASP A 4 -5.58 -4.82 4.48
CA ASP A 4 -4.38 -5.08 5.25
C ASP A 4 -4.37 -6.53 5.78
N ALA A 5 -3.19 -7.13 5.87
CA ALA A 5 -2.95 -8.44 6.47
C ALA A 5 -1.55 -8.50 7.10
N PRO A 6 -1.30 -9.33 8.13
CA PRO A 6 -0.02 -9.37 8.84
C PRO A 6 1.23 -9.55 7.95
N LEU A 7 1.12 -10.32 6.86
CA LEU A 7 2.23 -10.59 5.95
C LEU A 7 2.46 -9.50 4.89
N PHE A 8 1.60 -8.48 4.81
CA PHE A 8 1.78 -7.39 3.85
C PHE A 8 2.77 -6.35 4.37
N HIS A 9 3.71 -5.93 3.54
CA HIS A 9 4.67 -4.87 3.87
C HIS A 9 4.07 -3.45 3.80
N GLN A 10 2.99 -3.30 3.03
CA GLN A 10 2.25 -2.06 2.83
C GLN A 10 0.76 -2.34 3.00
N ARG A 11 0.01 -1.40 3.58
CA ARG A 11 -1.44 -1.45 3.63
C ARG A 11 -2.04 -0.66 2.47
N LEU A 12 -3.22 -1.07 2.02
CA LEU A 12 -3.98 -0.37 0.98
C LEU A 12 -5.00 0.57 1.64
N GLU A 13 -4.88 1.86 1.36
CA GLU A 13 -5.85 2.88 1.78
C GLU A 13 -6.73 3.27 0.61
N VAL A 14 -8.04 3.09 0.74
CA VAL A 14 -9.02 3.53 -0.26
C VAL A 14 -9.25 5.04 -0.10
N LEU A 15 -8.99 5.79 -1.18
CA LEU A 15 -9.16 7.24 -1.22
C LEU A 15 -10.52 7.64 -1.79
N ARG A 16 -10.99 6.89 -2.80
CA ARG A 16 -12.30 7.12 -3.42
C ARG A 16 -12.94 5.80 -3.79
N ALA A 17 -14.22 5.68 -3.48
CA ALA A 17 -15.04 4.54 -3.86
C ALA A 17 -16.48 4.98 -4.09
N GLU A 18 -17.18 4.21 -4.91
CA GLU A 18 -18.61 4.37 -5.19
C GLU A 18 -19.38 3.13 -4.75
N THR A 19 -20.64 3.34 -4.41
CA THR A 19 -21.59 2.25 -4.14
C THR A 19 -22.62 2.24 -5.27
N GLU A 20 -22.87 1.06 -5.80
CA GLU A 20 -23.91 0.82 -6.78
C GLU A 20 -24.86 -0.23 -6.21
N TRP A 21 -26.16 0.05 -6.24
CA TRP A 21 -27.19 -0.88 -5.78
C TRP A 21 -28.15 -1.22 -6.92
N LYS A 22 -28.40 -2.51 -7.13
CA LYS A 22 -29.31 -3.03 -8.17
C LYS A 22 -30.16 -4.15 -7.59
N GLY A 23 -31.44 -3.84 -7.35
CA GLY A 23 -32.41 -4.79 -6.81
C GLY A 23 -32.06 -5.25 -5.40
N THR A 24 -31.61 -6.50 -5.26
CA THR A 24 -31.22 -7.11 -3.98
C THR A 24 -29.71 -7.25 -3.81
N ALA A 25 -28.92 -6.73 -4.74
CA ALA A 25 -27.47 -6.82 -4.71
C ALA A 25 -26.81 -5.45 -4.83
N GLY A 26 -25.62 -5.33 -4.26
CA GLY A 26 -24.81 -4.14 -4.33
C GLY A 26 -23.37 -4.44 -4.68
N VAL A 27 -22.72 -3.47 -5.32
CA VAL A 27 -21.29 -3.48 -5.59
C VAL A 27 -20.69 -2.26 -4.92
N TRP A 28 -19.62 -2.47 -4.16
CA TRP A 28 -18.76 -1.40 -3.71
C TRP A 28 -17.50 -1.37 -4.59
N ARG A 29 -17.33 -0.29 -5.35
CA ARG A 29 -16.26 -0.15 -6.35
C ARG A 29 -15.24 0.86 -5.85
N VAL A 30 -14.03 0.39 -5.58
CA VAL A 30 -12.88 1.26 -5.30
C VAL A 30 -12.43 1.92 -6.62
N LEU A 31 -12.40 3.24 -6.65
CA LEU A 31 -11.96 4.03 -7.81
C LEU A 31 -10.53 4.54 -7.66
N GLU A 32 -10.10 4.80 -6.42
CA GLU A 32 -8.77 5.29 -6.11
C GLU A 32 -8.31 4.73 -4.78
N ALA A 33 -7.07 4.27 -4.73
CA ALA A 33 -6.41 3.79 -3.54
C ALA A 33 -4.91 4.06 -3.61
N ARG A 34 -4.26 4.13 -2.46
CA ARG A 34 -2.80 4.25 -2.34
C ARG A 34 -2.25 3.16 -1.45
N LEU A 35 -0.97 2.84 -1.66
CA LEU A 35 -0.21 1.98 -0.76
C LEU A 35 0.48 2.85 0.29
N PHE A 36 0.41 2.42 1.55
CA PHE A 36 1.06 3.06 2.67
C PHE A 36 1.98 2.05 3.37
N LEU A 37 3.24 2.41 3.58
CA LEU A 37 4.20 1.54 4.29
C LEU A 37 3.73 1.32 5.72
N LYS A 38 3.80 0.09 6.20
CA LYS A 38 3.54 -0.16 7.61
C LYS A 38 4.75 0.26 8.43
N ASP A 39 4.48 0.98 9.52
CA ASP A 39 5.52 1.32 10.48
C ASP A 39 6.10 0.02 11.07
N GLY A 40 7.38 -0.22 10.85
CA GLY A 40 8.10 -1.40 11.36
C GLY A 40 8.98 -2.16 10.37
N ILE A 41 9.03 -1.78 9.09
CA ILE A 41 10.06 -2.30 8.17
C ILE A 41 11.19 -1.25 8.13
N PRO A 42 12.37 -1.52 8.72
CA PRO A 42 13.50 -0.64 8.49
C PRO A 42 13.75 -0.64 6.99
N THR A 43 13.72 0.54 6.38
CA THR A 43 14.24 0.76 5.03
C THR A 43 15.61 0.08 4.98
N VAL A 44 15.72 -1.06 4.31
CA VAL A 44 17.03 -1.61 3.98
C VAL A 44 17.62 -0.58 3.05
N ALA A 45 18.57 0.20 3.59
CA ALA A 45 19.37 1.11 2.79
C ALA A 45 19.91 0.29 1.61
N ALA A 46 19.59 0.72 0.40
CA ALA A 46 20.10 0.09 -0.81
C ALA A 46 21.64 -0.04 -0.69
N PRO A 47 22.24 -1.22 -0.94
CA PRO A 47 23.69 -1.36 -0.88
C PRO A 47 24.27 -0.62 -2.10
N GLY A 48 24.72 0.61 -1.90
CA GLY A 48 25.23 1.45 -2.99
C GLY A 48 26.01 2.69 -2.59
N ALA A 49 26.23 2.95 -1.29
CA ALA A 49 27.16 4.00 -0.88
C ALA A 49 28.61 3.50 -1.08
N ARG A 50 29.14 3.67 -2.29
CA ARG A 50 30.58 3.56 -2.52
C ARG A 50 31.28 4.58 -1.63
N SER A 51 32.05 4.09 -0.67
CA SER A 51 33.02 4.87 0.07
C SER A 51 34.24 5.06 -0.83
N GLU A 52 34.33 6.16 -1.56
CA GLU A 52 35.62 6.64 -2.08
C GLU A 52 36.29 7.44 -0.97
N GLY A 53 37.24 6.82 -0.27
CA GLY A 53 38.20 7.53 0.57
C GLY A 53 39.38 8.02 -0.29
N PRO A 54 40.08 9.10 0.12
CA PRO A 54 41.12 9.69 -0.70
C PRO A 54 42.39 8.83 -0.64
N GLY A 55 42.98 8.56 -1.80
CA GLY A 55 44.30 7.96 -1.98
C GLY A 55 44.99 8.61 -3.16
#